data_AF-A0A8S9K767-F1
#
_entry.id   AF-A0A8S9K767-F1
#
_cell.length_a   1.000
_cell.length_b   1.000
_cell.length_c   1.000
_cell.angle_alpha   90.00
_cell.angle_beta   90.00
_cell.angle_gamma   90.00
#
_symmetry.space_group_name_H-M   'P 1'
#
loop_
_entity.id
_entity.type
_entity.pdbx_description
1 polymer ?
#
loop_
_entity_poly.entity_id
_entity_poly.type
_entity_poly.pdbx_seq_one_letter_code
_entity_poly.pdbx_strand_id
1 'polypeptide(L)'
;MAATEGSRKSKESQPSWVNPDSYEPPPWARDEGGSSSSTSQESFEVPFFVYLLASAITAIAAIGSVFEYSSKNPVFGVLESDSIFYTPVLGFFAFTGIPTSVFLWFKSVEAANKEAAEQDKRDGYR
;
A
#
# COMPACT_ATOMS: atom_id res chain seq x y z
N MET A 1 -27.85 -52.36 -29.03
CA MET A 1 -26.74 -51.52 -29.52
C MET A 1 -27.27 -50.11 -29.68
N ALA A 2 -26.75 -49.17 -28.89
CA ALA A 2 -26.76 -47.70 -29.06
C ALA A 2 -26.78 -47.05 -27.66
N ALA A 3 -25.70 -46.33 -27.36
CA ALA A 3 -25.32 -45.80 -26.06
C ALA A 3 -26.09 -44.53 -25.71
N THR A 4 -26.44 -44.36 -24.44
CA THR A 4 -26.72 -43.04 -23.86
C THR A 4 -25.45 -42.54 -23.18
N GLU A 5 -24.65 -41.76 -23.90
CA GLU A 5 -23.58 -40.93 -23.32
C GLU A 5 -24.20 -39.82 -22.48
N GLY A 6 -24.53 -40.16 -21.23
CA GLY A 6 -24.81 -39.19 -20.18
C GLY A 6 -23.50 -38.67 -19.61
N SER A 7 -23.07 -37.52 -20.11
CA SER A 7 -21.97 -36.68 -19.62
C SER A 7 -21.79 -36.78 -18.09
N ARG A 8 -20.75 -37.51 -17.65
CA ARG A 8 -20.25 -37.45 -16.28
C ARG A 8 -19.52 -36.13 -16.10
N LYS A 9 -20.28 -35.04 -15.92
CA LYS A 9 -19.74 -33.80 -15.37
C LYS A 9 -19.57 -34.06 -13.87
N SER A 10 -18.36 -34.45 -13.48
CA SER A 10 -17.96 -34.52 -12.07
C SER A 10 -18.35 -33.20 -11.41
N LYS A 11 -19.30 -33.26 -10.49
CA LYS A 11 -19.59 -32.16 -9.57
C LYS A 11 -18.35 -32.00 -8.71
N GLU A 12 -17.44 -31.16 -9.15
CA GLU A 12 -16.42 -30.55 -8.32
C GLU A 12 -17.20 -29.90 -7.16
N SER A 13 -17.08 -30.49 -5.98
CA SER A 13 -17.80 -30.05 -4.78
C SER A 13 -17.42 -28.60 -4.55
N GLN A 14 -18.35 -27.67 -4.80
CA GLN A 14 -18.11 -26.27 -4.51
C GLN A 14 -17.63 -26.14 -3.06
N PRO A 15 -16.57 -25.36 -2.81
CA PRO A 15 -16.05 -25.20 -1.46
C PRO A 15 -17.18 -24.71 -0.56
N SER A 16 -17.24 -25.24 0.66
CA SER A 16 -18.28 -24.96 1.65
C SER A 16 -18.56 -23.48 1.80
N TRP A 17 -17.53 -22.64 1.63
CA TRP A 17 -17.58 -21.18 1.63
C TRP A 17 -18.56 -20.50 0.69
N VAL A 18 -18.85 -21.14 -0.44
CA VAL A 18 -19.71 -20.56 -1.47
C VAL A 18 -21.18 -20.67 -1.07
N ASN A 19 -21.50 -21.52 -0.08
CA ASN A 19 -22.88 -21.66 0.37
C ASN A 19 -23.28 -20.44 1.23
N PRO A 20 -24.41 -19.78 0.91
CA PRO A 20 -24.90 -18.62 1.65
C PRO A 20 -25.26 -18.93 3.12
N ASP A 21 -25.47 -20.20 3.45
CA ASP A 21 -25.74 -20.69 4.80
C ASP A 21 -24.47 -21.18 5.55
N SER A 22 -23.30 -21.11 4.91
CA SER A 22 -22.04 -21.52 5.55
C SER A 22 -21.47 -20.40 6.42
N TYR A 23 -21.14 -20.76 7.67
CA TYR A 23 -20.45 -19.87 8.64
C TYR A 23 -18.93 -19.96 8.56
N GLU A 24 -18.39 -20.78 7.66
CA GLU A 24 -16.95 -20.76 7.41
C GLU A 24 -16.57 -19.33 6.96
N PRO A 25 -15.30 -18.88 7.03
CA PRO A 25 -14.77 -17.70 6.31
C PRO A 25 -13.98 -18.13 5.06
N PRO A 26 -13.91 -17.29 4.00
CA PRO A 26 -13.23 -17.67 2.77
C PRO A 26 -11.75 -17.82 3.10
N PRO A 27 -10.99 -18.58 2.32
CA PRO A 27 -9.57 -18.79 2.62
C PRO A 27 -8.82 -17.46 2.84
N TRP A 28 -9.21 -16.38 2.15
CA TRP A 28 -8.64 -15.05 2.34
C TRP A 28 -9.14 -14.26 3.58
N ALA A 29 -10.29 -14.59 4.18
CA ALA A 29 -10.79 -13.93 5.40
C ALA A 29 -10.68 -14.77 6.69
N ARG A 30 -10.08 -15.97 6.61
CA ARG A 30 -9.88 -16.84 7.80
C ARG A 30 -8.90 -16.26 8.81
N ASP A 31 -7.91 -15.51 8.35
CA ASP A 31 -6.83 -14.97 9.19
C ASP A 31 -7.07 -13.53 9.65
N GLU A 32 -8.17 -12.89 9.23
CA GLU A 32 -8.50 -11.50 9.62
C GLU A 32 -8.80 -11.36 11.13
N GLY A 33 -9.23 -12.44 11.79
CA GLY A 33 -9.53 -12.49 13.23
C GLY A 33 -8.42 -13.06 14.12
N GLY A 34 -7.29 -13.51 13.55
CA GLY A 34 -6.25 -14.28 14.25
C GLY A 34 -4.89 -13.57 14.43
N SER A 35 -4.79 -12.30 14.06
CA SER A 35 -3.52 -11.54 14.03
C SER A 35 -3.12 -10.93 15.37
N SER A 36 -3.41 -11.60 16.49
CA SER A 36 -3.06 -11.12 17.83
C SER A 36 -2.41 -12.18 18.72
N SER A 37 -1.53 -13.04 18.19
CA SER A 37 -0.63 -13.84 19.02
C SER A 37 0.56 -14.44 18.25
N SER A 38 1.52 -13.61 17.85
CA SER A 38 2.91 -14.06 17.67
C SER A 38 3.87 -12.91 17.95
N THR A 39 4.01 -12.63 19.25
CA THR A 39 5.12 -11.87 19.82
C THR A 39 6.43 -12.57 19.50
N SER A 40 7.16 -12.09 18.50
CA SER A 40 8.53 -12.52 18.19
C SER A 40 9.32 -11.34 17.62
N GLN A 41 9.97 -10.61 18.53
CA GLN A 41 11.02 -9.58 18.33
C GLN A 41 10.58 -8.21 17.81
N GLU A 42 10.73 -7.21 18.69
CA GLU A 42 10.59 -5.77 18.44
C GLU A 42 11.55 -5.28 17.34
N SER A 43 11.11 -5.35 16.09
CA SER A 43 11.46 -4.34 15.11
C SER A 43 10.18 -3.62 14.76
N PHE A 44 10.07 -2.34 15.11
CA PHE A 44 8.97 -1.49 14.66
C PHE A 44 9.02 -1.39 13.13
N GLU A 45 8.39 -2.34 12.46
CA GLU A 45 8.30 -2.37 11.00
C GLU A 45 7.14 -1.47 10.58
N VAL A 46 7.50 -0.36 9.95
CA VAL A 46 6.53 0.63 9.46
C VAL A 46 5.81 0.04 8.24
N PRO A 47 4.46 0.05 8.21
CA PRO A 47 3.70 -0.50 7.09
C PRO A 47 4.00 0.23 5.77
N PHE A 48 3.89 -0.49 4.64
CA PHE A 48 4.21 0.07 3.32
C PHE A 48 3.45 1.36 2.98
N PHE A 49 2.16 1.43 3.37
CA PHE A 49 1.30 2.57 3.05
C PHE A 49 1.75 3.88 3.74
N VAL A 50 2.44 3.78 4.88
CA VAL A 50 2.97 4.95 5.58
C VAL A 50 4.12 5.56 4.78
N TYR A 51 5.04 4.73 4.29
CA TYR A 51 6.12 5.17 3.40
C TYR A 51 5.59 5.74 2.09
N LEU A 52 4.56 5.10 1.51
CA LEU A 52 3.94 5.55 0.27
C LEU A 52 3.25 6.91 0.45
N LEU A 53 2.50 7.10 1.54
CA LEU A 53 1.84 8.36 1.85
C LEU A 53 2.85 9.47 2.10
N ALA A 54 3.87 9.20 2.92
CA ALA A 54 4.95 10.14 3.19
C ALA A 54 5.69 10.53 1.90
N SER A 55 5.95 9.57 1.01
CA SER A 55 6.51 9.81 -0.31
C SER A 55 5.62 10.73 -1.14
N ALA A 56 4.32 10.44 -1.26
CA ALA A 56 3.39 11.20 -2.06
C ALA A 56 3.27 12.66 -1.59
N ILE A 57 3.09 12.88 -0.28
CA ILE A 57 3.01 14.23 0.30
C ILE A 57 4.31 14.99 0.05
N THR A 58 5.47 14.35 0.27
CA THR A 58 6.77 14.98 0.05
C THR A 58 6.99 15.33 -1.42
N ALA A 59 6.58 14.47 -2.35
CA ALA A 59 6.67 14.74 -3.78
C ALA A 59 5.80 15.94 -4.20
N ILE A 60 4.56 16.01 -3.70
CA ILE A 60 3.66 17.14 -3.95
C ILE A 60 4.25 18.44 -3.40
N ALA A 61 4.75 18.41 -2.15
CA ALA A 61 5.39 19.56 -1.53
C ALA A 61 6.63 20.02 -2.31
N ALA A 62 7.46 19.08 -2.78
CA ALA A 62 8.65 19.37 -3.57
C ALA A 62 8.32 20.03 -4.91
N ILE A 63 7.40 19.43 -5.68
CA ILE A 63 6.97 19.95 -6.98
C ILE A 63 6.30 21.31 -6.80
N GLY A 64 5.37 21.43 -5.86
CA GLY A 64 4.71 22.69 -5.56
C GLY A 64 5.70 23.77 -5.13
N SER A 65 6.72 23.44 -4.35
CA SER A 65 7.77 24.39 -3.96
C SER A 65 8.58 24.90 -5.16
N VAL A 66 8.87 24.05 -6.15
CA VAL A 66 9.53 24.48 -7.40
C VAL A 66 8.63 25.44 -8.19
N PHE A 67 7.35 25.12 -8.33
CA PHE A 67 6.38 25.97 -9.02
C PHE A 67 6.16 27.30 -8.31
N GLU A 68 6.03 27.31 -6.98
CA GLU A 68 5.88 28.52 -6.17
C GLU A 68 7.14 29.39 -6.21
N TYR A 69 8.32 28.78 -6.22
CA TYR A 69 9.58 29.51 -6.33
C TYR A 69 9.70 30.24 -7.67
N SER A 70 9.28 29.60 -8.76
CA SER A 70 9.30 30.14 -10.11
C SER A 70 8.21 31.19 -10.35
N SER A 71 6.98 30.94 -9.90
CA SER A 71 5.82 31.79 -10.19
C SER A 71 5.63 32.93 -9.18
N LYS A 72 6.33 32.89 -8.03
CA LYS A 72 6.17 33.82 -6.89
C LYS A 72 4.74 33.97 -6.36
N ASN A 73 3.86 33.06 -6.74
CA ASN A 73 2.48 32.98 -6.26
C ASN A 73 2.37 31.78 -5.31
N PRO A 74 1.90 31.99 -4.06
CA PRO A 74 1.75 30.90 -3.10
C PRO A 74 0.54 30.04 -3.50
N VAL A 75 0.80 28.81 -3.99
CA VAL A 75 -0.22 27.86 -4.48
C VAL A 75 -0.87 27.12 -3.31
N PHE A 76 -0.11 26.82 -2.26
CA PHE A 76 -0.63 26.18 -1.05
C PHE A 76 -1.23 27.17 -0.05
N GLY A 77 -0.91 28.47 -0.17
CA GLY A 77 -1.42 29.53 0.71
C GLY A 77 -1.07 29.38 2.20
N VAL A 78 -0.17 28.45 2.54
CA VAL A 78 0.24 28.15 3.93
C VAL A 78 1.22 29.20 4.46
N LEU A 79 2.06 29.77 3.58
CA LEU A 79 3.01 30.84 3.90
C LEU A 79 2.74 32.03 2.98
N GLU A 80 2.76 33.24 3.57
CA GLU A 80 2.73 34.49 2.81
C GLU A 80 4.08 34.72 2.12
N SER A 81 4.05 35.22 0.88
CA SER A 81 5.27 35.50 0.11
C SER A 81 6.19 36.56 0.74
N ASP A 82 5.67 37.38 1.66
CA ASP A 82 6.42 38.41 2.40
C ASP A 82 7.11 37.85 3.67
N SER A 83 6.90 36.57 3.98
CA SER A 83 7.53 35.93 5.12
C SER A 83 9.00 35.58 4.85
N ILE A 84 9.87 35.88 5.81
CA ILE A 84 11.30 35.50 5.78
C ILE A 84 11.50 33.98 5.69
N PHE A 85 10.51 33.19 6.11
CA PHE A 85 10.54 31.73 6.05
C PHE A 85 10.04 31.15 4.72
N TYR A 86 9.41 31.97 3.85
CA TYR A 86 8.86 31.52 2.58
C TYR A 86 9.94 30.89 1.68
N THR A 87 11.00 31.66 1.39
CA THR A 87 12.06 31.20 0.49
C THR A 87 12.86 30.00 1.03
N PRO A 88 13.26 29.97 2.31
CA PRO A 88 13.96 28.81 2.89
C PRO A 88 13.13 27.52 2.89
N VAL A 89 11.84 27.58 3.21
CA VAL A 89 10.98 26.39 3.26
C VAL A 89 10.78 25.81 1.86
N LEU A 90 10.51 26.67 0.87
CA LEU A 90 10.41 26.25 -0.54
C LEU A 90 11.72 25.63 -1.02
N GLY A 91 12.86 26.25 -0.69
CA GLY A 91 14.19 25.74 -1.05
C GLY A 91 14.46 24.36 -0.45
N PHE A 92 14.08 24.15 0.82
CA PHE A 92 14.21 22.85 1.49
C PHE A 92 13.44 21.77 0.74
N PHE A 93 12.14 21.95 0.53
CA PHE A 93 11.32 20.95 -0.16
C PHE A 93 11.71 20.75 -1.63
N ALA A 94 12.11 21.81 -2.34
CA ALA A 94 12.58 21.68 -3.73
C ALA A 94 13.89 20.88 -3.82
N PHE A 95 14.81 21.06 -2.86
CA PHE A 95 16.13 20.42 -2.89
C PHE A 95 16.12 19.00 -2.31
N THR A 96 15.50 18.80 -1.16
CA THR A 96 15.50 17.50 -0.47
C THR A 96 14.28 16.66 -0.78
N GLY A 97 13.17 17.28 -1.18
CA GLY A 97 11.89 16.59 -1.31
C GLY A 97 11.86 15.56 -2.44
N ILE A 98 12.42 15.85 -3.62
CA ILE A 98 12.44 14.88 -4.73
C ILE A 98 13.29 13.64 -4.40
N PRO A 99 14.56 13.77 -3.92
CA PRO A 99 15.33 12.60 -3.49
C PRO A 99 14.64 11.81 -2.37
N THR A 100 14.11 12.51 -1.36
CA THR A 100 13.44 11.86 -0.23
C THR A 100 12.16 11.15 -0.66
N SER A 101 11.33 11.72 -1.54
CA SER A 101 10.11 11.07 -2.01
C SER A 101 10.42 9.80 -2.80
N VAL A 102 11.44 9.83 -3.66
CA VAL A 102 11.88 8.65 -4.41
C VAL A 102 12.38 7.55 -3.46
N PHE A 103 13.22 7.91 -2.49
CA PHE A 103 13.70 6.97 -1.47
C PHE A 103 12.55 6.31 -0.68
N LEU A 104 11.59 7.12 -0.21
CA LEU A 104 10.42 6.62 0.53
C LEU A 104 9.53 5.74 -0.35
N TRP A 105 9.39 6.08 -1.63
CA TRP A 105 8.64 5.24 -2.57
C TRP A 105 9.29 3.86 -2.73
N PHE A 106 10.61 3.80 -2.95
CA PHE A 106 11.31 2.52 -3.02
C PHE A 106 11.14 1.70 -1.74
N LYS A 107 11.25 2.33 -0.57
CA LYS A 107 11.00 1.67 0.72
C LYS A 107 9.58 1.12 0.82
N SER A 108 8.59 1.85 0.31
CA SER A 108 7.20 1.38 0.27
C SER A 108 7.04 0.15 -0.62
N VAL A 109 7.69 0.12 -1.79
CA VAL A 109 7.63 -1.02 -2.72
C VAL A 109 8.33 -2.24 -2.10
N GLU A 110 9.48 -2.06 -1.46
CA GLU A 110 10.17 -3.13 -0.74
C GLU A 110 9.30 -3.74 0.37
N ALA A 111 8.68 -2.88 1.20
CA ALA A 111 7.80 -3.32 2.28
C ALA A 111 6.57 -4.06 1.74
N ALA A 112 5.92 -3.52 0.70
CA ALA A 112 4.75 -4.15 0.08
C ALA A 112 5.09 -5.53 -0.52
N ASN A 113 6.23 -5.66 -1.21
CA ASN A 113 6.66 -6.94 -1.78
C ASN A 113 7.01 -7.96 -0.69
N LYS A 114 7.59 -7.52 0.43
CA LYS A 114 7.87 -8.38 1.58
C LYS A 114 6.57 -8.90 2.21
N GLU A 115 5.61 -8.01 2.48
CA GLU A 115 4.31 -8.37 3.04
C GLU A 115 3.55 -9.33 2.11
N ALA A 116 3.56 -9.09 0.80
CA ALA A 116 2.96 -9.98 -0.19
C ALA A 116 3.61 -11.38 -0.19
N ALA A 117 4.94 -11.46 -0.15
CA ALA A 117 5.65 -12.73 -0.08
C ALA A 117 5.43 -13.48 1.25
N GLU A 118 5.14 -12.77 2.33
CA GLU A 118 4.74 -13.38 3.61
C GLU A 118 3.30 -13.89 3.59
N GLN A 119 2.39 -13.19 2.91
CA GLN A 119 1.01 -13.65 2.71
C GLN A 119 0.96 -14.90 1.82
N ASP A 120 1.69 -14.92 0.71
CA ASP A 120 1.80 -16.07 -0.20
C ASP A 120 2.39 -17.33 0.49
N LYS A 121 3.29 -17.14 1.47
CA LYS A 121 3.76 -18.27 2.30
C LYS A 121 2.70 -18.80 3.27
N ARG A 122 1.78 -17.93 3.73
CA ARG A 122 0.73 -18.28 4.70
C ARG A 122 -0.48 -18.91 4.02
N ASP A 123 -0.84 -18.43 2.84
CA ASP A 123 -1.97 -18.96 2.07
C ASP A 123 -1.65 -20.34 1.42
N GLY A 124 -0.37 -20.70 1.34
CA GLY A 124 0.09 -22.03 0.98
C GLY A 124 -0.01 -22.35 -0.51
N TYR A 125 -0.10 -21.34 -1.38
CA TYR A 125 -0.06 -21.56 -2.82
C TYR A 125 1.30 -22.15 -3.25
N ARG A 126 1.28 -23.32 -3.87
CA ARG A 126 2.43 -24.00 -4.50
C ARG A 126 2.06 -24.45 -5.90
#